data_AF-A0A7Y2GC09-F1
#
_entry.id   AF-A0A7Y2GC09-F1
#
_cell.length_a   1.000
_cell.length_b   1.000
_cell.length_c   1.000
_cell.angle_alpha   90.00
_cell.angle_beta   90.00
_cell.angle_gamma   90.00
#
_symmetry.space_group_name_H-M   'P 1'
#
loop_
_entity.id
_entity.type
_entity.pdbx_description
1 polymer ?
#
loop_
_entity_poly.entity_id
_entity_poly.type
_entity_poly.pdbx_seq_one_letter_code
_entity_poly.pdbx_strand_id
1 'polypeptide(L)' 'SKKKIEWGSQIRSYVFQPYTMVNDHRTETKVTDIQSVMDGDLDDFIKSYLLQTSTA' A
#
# COMPACT_ATOMS: atom_id res chain seq x y z
N SER A 1 -8.68 -7.27 -18.48
CA SER A 1 -9.61 -6.11 -18.40
C SER A 1 -9.08 -5.12 -17.37
N LYS A 2 -9.24 -3.81 -17.58
CA LYS A 2 -8.91 -2.82 -16.53
C LYS A 2 -9.87 -3.02 -15.36
N LYS A 3 -9.36 -2.98 -14.13
CA LYS A 3 -10.24 -2.95 -12.95
C LYS A 3 -11.05 -1.66 -12.95
N LYS A 4 -12.31 -1.74 -12.52
CA LYS A 4 -13.15 -0.56 -12.37
C LYS A 4 -12.58 0.32 -11.24
N ILE A 5 -12.64 1.64 -11.45
CA ILE A 5 -12.29 2.63 -10.44
C ILE A 5 -13.53 2.83 -9.56
N GLU A 6 -13.76 1.86 -8.69
CA GLU A 6 -14.90 1.84 -7.78
C GLU A 6 -14.41 1.70 -6.34
N TRP A 7 -15.25 2.09 -5.40
CA TRP A 7 -14.99 1.89 -3.98
C TRP A 7 -14.72 0.41 -3.69
N GLY A 8 -13.61 0.10 -3.03
CA GLY A 8 -13.17 -1.26 -2.72
C GLY A 8 -12.16 -1.85 -3.72
N SER A 9 -11.91 -1.19 -4.86
CA SER A 9 -10.92 -1.62 -5.85
C SER A 9 -9.50 -1.08 -5.56
N GLN A 10 -9.35 -0.19 -4.58
CA GLN A 10 -8.07 0.40 -4.20
C GLN A 10 -7.15 -0.61 -3.50
N ILE A 11 -5.87 -0.63 -3.89
CA ILE A 11 -4.87 -1.51 -3.27
C ILE A 11 -4.17 -0.88 -2.05
N ARG A 12 -4.15 0.46 -1.98
CA ARG A 12 -3.41 1.19 -0.95
C ARG A 12 -4.03 2.56 -0.69
N SER A 13 -4.11 2.94 0.56
CA SER A 13 -4.51 4.28 0.99
C SER A 13 -3.30 5.09 1.41
N TYR A 14 -3.25 6.35 1.00
CA TYR A 14 -2.28 7.35 1.40
C TYR A 14 -3.02 8.49 2.09
N VAL A 15 -2.87 8.61 3.40
CA VAL A 15 -3.46 9.68 4.21
C VAL A 15 -2.34 10.61 4.60
N PHE A 16 -2.45 11.89 4.24
CA PHE A 16 -1.44 12.90 4.58
C PHE A 16 -1.84 13.74 5.80
N GLN A 17 -3.14 13.89 6.06
CA GLN A 17 -3.70 14.72 7.12
C GLN A 17 -5.01 14.09 7.63
N PRO A 18 -5.36 14.25 8.93
CA PRO A 18 -4.60 14.96 9.97
C PRO A 18 -3.39 14.15 10.51
N TYR A 19 -3.26 12.90 10.09
CA TYR A 19 -2.12 12.03 10.37
C TYR A 19 -1.55 11.50 9.06
N THR A 20 -0.28 11.11 9.07
CA THR A 20 0.37 10.47 7.94
C THR A 20 0.30 8.96 8.08
N MET A 21 -0.27 8.29 7.07
CA MET A 21 -0.31 6.84 7.02
C MET A 21 -0.45 6.33 5.59
N VAL A 22 0.40 5.38 5.24
CA VAL A 22 0.28 4.55 4.06
C VAL A 22 -0.15 3.17 4.51
N ASN A 23 -1.27 2.66 3.99
CA ASN A 23 -1.80 1.34 4.31
C ASN A 23 -2.05 0.53 3.03
N ASP A 24 -1.33 -0.58 2.83
CA ASP A 24 -1.55 -1.52 1.73
C ASP A 24 -2.60 -2.57 2.13
N HIS A 25 -3.82 -2.43 1.59
CA HIS A 25 -4.98 -3.27 1.94
C HIS A 25 -4.88 -4.72 1.46
N ARG A 26 -3.86 -5.07 0.68
CA ARG A 26 -3.65 -6.46 0.26
C ARG A 26 -2.88 -7.25 1.32
N THR A 27 -1.91 -6.58 1.95
CA THR A 27 -0.93 -7.18 2.87
C THR A 27 -1.07 -6.69 4.31
N GLU A 28 -1.92 -5.69 4.55
CA GLU A 28 -2.05 -4.94 5.81
C GLU A 28 -0.76 -4.26 6.28
N THR A 29 0.23 -4.10 5.39
CA THR A 29 1.48 -3.39 5.66
C THR A 29 1.20 -1.89 5.81
N LYS A 30 1.66 -1.31 6.93
CA LYS A 30 1.44 0.10 7.27
C LYS A 30 2.76 0.82 7.50
N VAL A 31 2.87 2.04 6.97
CA VAL A 31 4.03 2.93 7.12
C VAL A 31 3.53 4.32 7.49
N THR A 32 4.18 4.95 8.47
CA THR A 32 3.83 6.32 8.92
C THR A 32 4.66 7.40 8.22
N ASP A 33 5.87 7.06 7.77
CA ASP A 33 6.74 7.94 7.00
C ASP A 33 6.29 8.00 5.53
N ILE A 34 5.32 8.87 5.26
CA ILE A 34 4.76 9.02 3.92
C ILE A 34 5.73 9.68 2.95
N GLN A 35 6.67 10.50 3.42
CA GLN A 35 7.58 11.23 2.54
C GLN A 35 8.55 10.27 1.86
N SER A 36 9.20 9.39 2.63
CA SER A 36 10.09 8.36 2.09
C SER A 36 9.38 7.45 1.09
N VAL A 37 8.13 7.09 1.36
CA VAL A 37 7.31 6.28 0.44
C VAL A 37 7.03 7.03 -0.87
N MET A 38 6.76 8.34 -0.81
CA MET A 38 6.56 9.18 -1.99
C MET A 38 7.87 9.42 -2.77
N ASP A 39 9.01 9.40 -2.07
CA ASP A 39 10.35 9.48 -2.65
C ASP A 39 10.83 8.15 -3.26
N GLY A 40 10.00 7.09 -3.18
CA GLY A 40 10.20 5.83 -3.89
C GLY A 40 10.54 4.64 -3.01
N ASP A 41 10.52 4.79 -1.68
CA ASP A 41 10.70 3.67 -0.75
C ASP A 41 9.46 2.76 -0.72
N LEU A 42 9.30 1.96 -1.77
CA LEU A 42 8.17 1.05 -1.99
C LEU A 42 8.51 -0.42 -1.71
N ASP A 43 9.77 -0.67 -1.36
CA ASP A 43 10.38 -1.99 -1.27
C ASP A 43 9.64 -2.91 -0.31
N ASP A 44 9.28 -2.39 0.86
CA ASP A 44 8.57 -3.15 1.89
C ASP A 44 7.21 -3.64 1.41
N PHE A 45 6.46 -2.80 0.68
CA PHE A 45 5.17 -3.21 0.16
C PHE A 45 5.27 -4.26 -0.95
N ILE A 46 6.30 -4.15 -1.80
CA ILE A 46 6.55 -5.11 -2.87
C ILE A 46 6.92 -6.46 -2.26
N LYS A 47 7.88 -6.47 -1.32
CA LYS A 47 8.33 -7.68 -0.62
C LYS A 47 7.17 -8.33 0.13
N SER A 48 6.41 -7.58 0.92
CA SER A 48 5.24 -8.10 1.64
C SER A 48 4.22 -8.76 0.71
N TYR A 49 3.94 -8.15 -0.44
CA TYR A 49 2.99 -8.70 -1.40
C TYR A 49 3.48 -10.00 -2.04
N LEU A 50 4.75 -10.04 -2.44
CA LEU A 50 5.35 -11.24 -3.03
C LEU A 50 5.42 -12.39 -2.01
N LEU A 51 5.80 -12.09 -0.77
CA LEU A 51 5.85 -13.09 0.30
C LEU A 51 4.47 -13.68 0.59
N GLN A 52 3.46 -12.82 0.81
CA GLN A 52 2.08 -13.27 1.07
C GLN A 52 1.52 -14.11 -0.08
N THR A 53 1.79 -13.73 -1.33
CA THR A 53 1.33 -14.48 -2.52
C THR A 53 2.08 -15.80 -2.68
N SER A 54 3.36 -15.85 -2.31
CA SER A 54 4.16 -17.09 -2.39
C SER A 54 3.80 -18.13 -1.34
N THR A 55 3.19 -17.71 -0.24
CA THR A 55 2.76 -18.58 0.87
C THR A 55 1.32 -19.10 0.74
N ALA A 56 0.63 -18.75 -0.35
CA ALA A 56 -0.75 -19.18 -0.65
C ALA A 56 -0.75 -20.20 -1.79
#